data_AF-A0AAD3H6T4-F1
#
_entry.id   AF-A0AAD3H6T4-F1
#
_cell.length_a   1.000
_cell.length_b   1.000
_cell.length_c   1.000
_cell.angle_alpha   90.00
_cell.angle_beta   90.00
_cell.angle_gamma   90.00
#
_symmetry.space_group_name_H-M   'P 1'
#
loop_
_entity.id
_entity.type
_entity.pdbx_description
1 polymer ?
#
loop_
_entity_poly.entity_id
_entity_poly.type
_entity_poly.pdbx_seq_one_letter_code
_entity_poly.pdbx_strand_id
1 'polypeptide(L)'
;MKSDTMKKMKHRVSLKSHKIPFVGFLSEQFQDLNPFLKSMIIFTVVLWKVYIGYIIFYGVSPLQNFSNSPEIPTVQNIALNAIHAPHTSLDKVSKPIQTAGLVPVHTPENPIRVLHIVTALAEYNNGSRGTERGEDRLQKVFIPVLKNSVESMIAPPYNYEVDVYLVLGWDLKPERRKLIEDALPEGVGLQVWSNATPLGYDKPMTDVKLKPVTRGLARQHRYVIKDKLMYYDLFSVFEDDMRITGGHIHHFLEVSRELERLTEEAPDELPPEHDYPKDKGSISRQLSKKQLKRMMPGLIRTEILLDESKYPSQRELDPIPIDLEFDMEDGSTRELMFDTKPCCHVPPGLGKMPPNPSGDKAMIWETAVKGTVVKKIPKGGTNFLDWVMLQPGPKNVKPTSNVAGFWSGNLGLYGDMEKPGGGDPRLIAQQGGWLATREQLIEMHLHQCPGGFFPPFENPLYNQDGLTLNNVEFWSGGFSIFSGTKAGCNMQRSSQLSIAKNK
;
A
#
# COMPACT_ATOMS: atom_id res chain seq x y z
N MET A 1 48.57 -43.49 17.97
CA MET A 1 47.31 -44.26 17.81
C MET A 1 46.61 -44.32 19.16
N LYS A 2 45.32 -43.97 19.16
CA LYS A 2 44.30 -44.20 20.21
C LYS A 2 44.40 -43.44 21.55
N SER A 3 43.29 -42.74 21.79
CA SER A 3 42.48 -42.75 23.02
C SER A 3 42.99 -41.94 24.19
N ASP A 4 42.46 -40.72 24.32
CA ASP A 4 42.25 -40.12 25.65
C ASP A 4 40.75 -39.96 25.90
N THR A 5 40.30 -40.78 26.86
CA THR A 5 38.94 -40.86 27.35
C THR A 5 38.93 -40.31 28.77
N MET A 6 37.89 -39.55 29.11
CA MET A 6 37.41 -39.22 30.45
C MET A 6 38.20 -38.20 31.30
N LYS A 7 37.60 -37.01 31.41
CA LYS A 7 37.35 -36.43 32.75
C LYS A 7 35.88 -36.01 32.88
N LYS A 8 35.26 -36.60 33.90
CA LYS A 8 33.84 -36.56 34.27
C LYS A 8 33.39 -35.19 34.80
N MET A 9 32.18 -34.83 34.35
CA MET A 9 31.05 -34.24 35.10
C MET A 9 31.29 -33.79 36.55
N LYS A 10 31.03 -32.51 36.80
CA LYS A 10 30.29 -32.06 38.00
C LYS A 10 29.06 -31.28 37.55
N HIS A 11 27.91 -31.94 37.64
CA HIS A 11 26.60 -31.30 37.68
C HIS A 11 26.54 -30.38 38.90
N ARG A 12 26.26 -29.09 38.69
CA ARG A 12 25.69 -28.22 39.70
C ARG A 12 24.33 -27.77 39.20
N VAL A 13 23.31 -28.22 39.92
CA VAL A 13 21.90 -27.87 39.76
C VAL A 13 21.76 -26.36 39.99
N SER A 14 21.46 -25.61 38.93
CA SER A 14 20.98 -24.22 39.05
C SER A 14 19.46 -24.27 39.05
N LEU A 15 18.86 -23.96 40.20
CA LEU A 15 17.42 -23.82 40.35
C LEU A 15 16.91 -22.71 39.42
N LYS A 16 15.92 -23.07 38.60
CA LYS A 16 15.07 -22.17 37.83
C LYS A 16 14.31 -21.24 38.79
N SER A 17 14.75 -19.99 38.96
CA SER A 17 13.94 -18.93 39.58
C SER A 17 13.87 -17.68 38.70
N HIS A 18 13.64 -17.82 37.40
CA HIS A 18 13.26 -16.70 36.53
C HIS A 18 11.95 -17.04 35.82
N LYS A 19 10.83 -16.69 36.48
CA LYS A 19 9.51 -16.61 35.83
C LYS A 19 8.88 -15.22 35.92
N ILE A 20 9.62 -14.19 36.34
CA ILE A 20 9.17 -12.80 36.25
C ILE A 20 10.34 -11.96 35.72
N PRO A 21 10.47 -11.76 34.39
CA PRO A 21 11.63 -11.09 33.77
C PRO A 21 11.86 -9.67 34.32
N PHE A 22 10.81 -9.00 34.78
CA PHE A 22 10.90 -7.65 35.34
C PHE A 22 11.61 -7.57 36.70
N VAL A 23 11.49 -8.58 37.56
CA VAL A 23 12.12 -8.55 38.90
C VAL A 23 13.62 -8.83 38.81
N GLY A 24 14.03 -9.70 37.87
CA GLY A 24 15.45 -9.94 37.58
C GLY A 24 16.16 -8.69 37.09
N PHE A 25 15.55 -7.97 36.15
CA PHE A 25 16.11 -6.72 35.60
C PHE A 25 16.32 -5.63 36.66
N LEU A 26 15.32 -5.41 37.55
CA LEU A 26 15.47 -4.43 38.63
C LEU A 26 16.49 -4.90 39.69
N SER A 27 16.55 -6.21 39.96
CA SER A 27 17.50 -6.74 40.93
C SER A 27 18.95 -6.60 40.48
N GLU A 28 19.25 -6.64 39.18
CA GLU A 28 20.59 -6.41 38.63
C GLU A 28 20.96 -4.93 38.61
N GLN A 29 20.03 -4.04 38.23
CA GLN A 29 20.29 -2.60 38.16
C GLN A 29 20.49 -1.93 39.53
N PHE A 30 20.03 -2.58 40.61
CA PHE A 30 20.08 -2.00 41.95
C PHE A 30 21.01 -2.72 42.92
N GLN A 31 21.90 -3.63 42.47
CA GLN A 31 22.73 -4.45 43.36
C GLN A 31 23.59 -3.62 44.34
N ASP A 32 23.98 -2.41 43.97
CA ASP A 32 24.85 -1.56 44.82
C ASP A 32 24.09 -0.63 45.77
N LEU A 33 22.75 -0.61 45.73
CA LEU A 33 21.96 0.22 46.65
C LEU A 33 21.96 -0.37 48.07
N ASN A 34 22.01 0.53 49.06
CA ASN A 34 21.81 0.19 50.47
C ASN A 34 20.48 -0.60 50.63
N PRO A 35 20.44 -1.66 51.46
CA PRO A 35 19.25 -2.49 51.68
C PRO A 35 17.96 -1.70 51.97
N PHE A 36 18.07 -0.58 52.70
CA PHE A 36 16.93 0.28 53.01
C PHE A 36 16.32 0.92 51.74
N LEU A 37 17.17 1.44 50.83
CA LEU A 37 16.72 2.07 49.59
C LEU A 37 16.12 1.04 48.62
N LYS A 38 16.70 -0.17 48.55
CA LYS A 38 16.13 -1.30 47.81
C LYS A 38 14.73 -1.64 48.30
N SER A 39 14.55 -1.73 49.62
CA SER A 39 13.25 -2.01 50.23
C SER A 39 12.23 -0.92 49.92
N MET A 40 12.63 0.36 49.95
CA MET A 40 11.74 1.47 49.58
C MET A 40 11.32 1.41 48.11
N ILE A 41 12.23 1.18 47.17
CA ILE A 41 11.91 1.08 45.73
C ILE A 41 10.96 -0.08 45.46
N ILE A 42 11.23 -1.26 46.04
CA ILE A 42 10.35 -2.42 45.91
C ILE A 42 8.97 -2.11 46.47
N PHE A 43 8.90 -1.49 47.65
CA PHE A 43 7.63 -1.09 48.27
C PHE A 43 6.85 -0.09 47.42
N THR A 44 7.51 0.93 46.84
CA THR A 44 6.90 1.90 45.94
C THR A 44 6.34 1.24 44.67
N VAL A 45 7.08 0.31 44.04
CA VAL A 45 6.62 -0.42 42.85
C VAL A 45 5.40 -1.30 43.19
N VAL A 46 5.39 -1.94 44.36
CA VAL A 46 4.25 -2.73 44.83
C VAL A 46 3.03 -1.84 45.08
N LEU A 47 3.19 -0.72 45.78
CA LEU A 47 2.12 0.25 46.01
C LEU A 47 1.55 0.80 44.70
N TRP A 48 2.41 1.11 43.72
CA TRP A 48 1.98 1.59 42.41
C TRP A 48 1.14 0.54 41.65
N LYS A 49 1.53 -0.75 41.72
CA LYS A 49 0.73 -1.83 41.12
C LYS A 49 -0.60 -2.05 41.84
N VAL A 50 -0.62 -1.98 43.17
CA VAL A 50 -1.85 -2.03 43.96
C VAL A 50 -2.77 -0.87 43.60
N TYR A 51 -2.22 0.34 43.43
CA TYR A 51 -2.98 1.52 43.01
C TYR A 51 -3.57 1.36 41.60
N ILE A 52 -2.81 0.84 40.63
CA ILE A 52 -3.34 0.52 39.30
C ILE A 52 -4.45 -0.53 39.39
N GLY A 53 -4.24 -1.59 40.17
CA GLY A 53 -5.26 -2.61 40.41
C GLY A 53 -6.53 -2.03 41.03
N TYR A 54 -6.39 -1.12 42.00
CA TYR A 54 -7.50 -0.38 42.61
C TYR A 54 -8.23 0.50 41.60
N ILE A 55 -7.53 1.24 40.73
CA ILE A 55 -8.17 2.03 39.66
C ILE A 55 -8.90 1.12 38.66
N ILE A 56 -8.35 -0.04 38.31
CA ILE A 56 -9.04 -0.96 37.39
C ILE A 56 -10.25 -1.60 38.07
N PHE A 57 -10.14 -1.97 39.34
CA PHE A 57 -11.20 -2.67 40.07
C PHE A 57 -12.34 -1.74 40.52
N TYR A 58 -12.03 -0.51 40.92
CA TYR A 58 -13.01 0.45 41.42
C TYR A 58 -13.33 1.58 40.44
N GLY A 59 -12.39 1.94 39.56
CA GLY A 59 -12.65 2.87 38.44
C GLY A 59 -13.47 2.25 37.31
N VAL A 60 -13.71 0.93 37.37
CA VAL A 60 -14.66 0.21 36.51
C VAL A 60 -15.81 -0.32 37.38
N SER A 61 -16.39 0.52 38.24
CA SER A 61 -17.78 0.31 38.66
C SER A 61 -18.71 0.82 37.56
N PRO A 62 -19.76 0.06 37.17
CA PRO A 62 -20.63 0.46 36.09
C PRO A 62 -21.45 1.67 36.53
N LEU A 63 -21.48 2.69 35.68
CA LEU A 63 -22.58 3.65 35.63
C LEU A 63 -23.88 2.89 35.28
N GLN A 64 -24.44 2.20 36.26
CA GLN A 64 -25.81 1.69 36.26
C GLN A 64 -26.59 2.53 37.26
N ASN A 65 -27.28 3.56 36.76
CA ASN A 65 -28.61 4.00 37.20
C ASN A 65 -28.99 5.30 36.47
N PHE A 66 -29.45 5.14 35.23
CA PHE A 66 -30.49 5.99 34.63
C PHE A 66 -31.26 5.11 33.62
N SER A 67 -32.12 4.26 34.16
CA SER A 67 -33.20 3.62 33.40
C SER A 67 -34.47 4.41 33.69
N ASN A 68 -34.89 5.20 32.70
CA ASN A 68 -36.27 5.54 32.37
C ASN A 68 -36.24 6.53 31.19
N SER A 69 -36.01 6.01 29.99
CA SER A 69 -36.30 6.69 28.73
C SER A 69 -36.58 5.62 27.67
N PRO A 70 -37.51 5.87 26.74
CA PRO A 70 -38.16 4.85 25.94
C PRO A 70 -37.20 4.22 24.93
N GLU A 71 -37.50 2.96 24.59
CA GLU A 71 -36.82 2.07 23.66
C GLU A 71 -36.03 2.77 22.55
N ILE A 72 -34.70 2.70 22.63
CA ILE A 72 -33.79 3.04 21.53
C ILE A 72 -33.49 1.75 20.76
N PRO A 73 -33.70 1.71 19.43
CA PRO A 73 -33.48 0.53 18.61
C PRO A 73 -32.00 0.16 18.52
N THR A 74 -31.76 -1.13 18.35
CA THR A 74 -30.46 -1.80 18.20
C THR A 74 -29.51 -1.08 17.24
N VAL A 75 -28.28 -0.82 17.70
CA VAL A 75 -27.22 -0.04 17.02
C VAL A 75 -26.77 -0.60 15.66
N GLN A 76 -27.17 -1.81 15.29
CA GLN A 76 -26.98 -2.33 13.92
C GLN A 76 -27.93 -1.70 12.88
N ASN A 77 -29.05 -1.11 13.30
CA ASN A 77 -30.00 -0.45 12.39
C ASN A 77 -29.78 1.06 12.24
N ILE A 78 -29.03 1.70 13.14
CA ILE A 78 -28.74 3.15 13.07
C ILE A 78 -27.65 3.45 12.04
N ALA A 79 -26.70 2.53 11.82
CA ALA A 79 -25.69 2.66 10.77
C ALA A 79 -26.26 2.50 9.34
N LEU A 80 -27.38 1.80 9.16
CA LEU A 80 -28.07 1.74 7.86
C LEU A 80 -28.95 2.97 7.59
N ASN A 81 -29.54 3.58 8.64
CA ASN A 81 -30.46 4.71 8.46
C ASN A 81 -29.78 6.09 8.42
N ALA A 82 -28.52 6.20 8.86
CA ALA A 82 -27.74 7.45 8.76
C ALA A 82 -27.20 7.74 7.35
N ILE A 83 -27.42 6.84 6.37
CA ILE A 83 -27.05 7.04 4.96
C ILE A 83 -28.19 7.75 4.17
N HIS A 84 -29.31 8.08 4.82
CA HIS A 84 -30.46 8.77 4.20
C HIS A 84 -30.63 10.24 4.62
N ALA A 85 -29.54 11.01 4.69
CA ALA A 85 -29.61 12.47 4.52
C ALA A 85 -29.57 12.80 3.02
N PRO A 86 -30.20 13.89 2.54
CA PRO A 86 -30.59 14.04 1.13
C PRO A 86 -29.35 14.21 0.24
N HIS A 87 -28.84 13.10 -0.25
CA HIS A 87 -28.02 13.06 -1.45
C HIS A 87 -28.86 13.68 -2.57
N THR A 88 -28.38 14.81 -3.09
CA THR A 88 -28.74 15.27 -4.43
C THR A 88 -28.66 14.08 -5.39
N SER A 89 -29.79 13.80 -6.01
CA SER A 89 -30.14 12.54 -6.67
C SER A 89 -29.11 12.02 -7.67
N LEU A 90 -28.45 10.93 -7.30
CA LEU A 90 -27.92 9.94 -8.24
C LEU A 90 -29.03 8.98 -8.74
N ASP A 91 -30.26 9.10 -8.20
CA ASP A 91 -31.41 8.23 -8.50
C ASP A 91 -32.06 8.44 -9.89
N LYS A 92 -31.50 9.29 -10.77
CA LYS A 92 -32.00 9.45 -12.15
C LYS A 92 -31.25 8.62 -13.21
N VAL A 93 -30.44 7.65 -12.80
CA VAL A 93 -29.85 6.65 -13.70
C VAL A 93 -30.45 5.27 -13.41
N SER A 94 -31.76 5.13 -13.56
CA SER A 94 -32.47 3.84 -13.49
C SER A 94 -32.43 3.09 -14.82
N LYS A 95 -31.28 3.10 -15.52
CA LYS A 95 -31.01 2.01 -16.45
C LYS A 95 -30.55 0.82 -15.59
N PRO A 96 -31.08 -0.40 -15.79
CA PRO A 96 -30.51 -1.56 -15.16
C PRO A 96 -29.02 -1.53 -15.48
N ILE A 97 -28.18 -1.45 -14.44
CA ILE A 97 -26.77 -1.77 -14.55
C ILE A 97 -26.79 -3.23 -14.98
N GLN A 98 -26.81 -3.46 -16.29
CA GLN A 98 -26.44 -4.75 -16.85
C GLN A 98 -25.13 -5.11 -16.14
N THR A 99 -25.01 -6.35 -15.71
CA THR A 99 -23.78 -6.94 -15.18
C THR A 99 -22.72 -6.98 -16.28
N ALA A 100 -22.39 -5.80 -16.84
CA ALA A 100 -21.25 -5.54 -17.64
C ALA A 100 -20.04 -5.77 -16.72
N GLY A 101 -19.06 -6.53 -17.20
CA GLY A 101 -17.81 -6.74 -16.49
C GLY A 101 -17.25 -5.41 -15.98
N LEU A 102 -16.48 -5.48 -14.88
CA LEU A 102 -15.98 -4.30 -14.19
C LEU A 102 -14.93 -3.53 -15.04
N VAL A 103 -14.44 -4.10 -16.15
CA VAL A 103 -13.67 -3.38 -17.17
C VAL A 103 -14.38 -3.38 -18.53
N PRO A 104 -14.67 -2.21 -19.12
CA PRO A 104 -15.21 -2.12 -20.48
C PRO A 104 -14.27 -2.73 -21.53
N VAL A 105 -14.84 -3.37 -22.55
CA VAL A 105 -14.10 -3.78 -23.76
C VAL A 105 -14.00 -2.55 -24.67
N HIS A 106 -12.78 -2.05 -24.88
CA HIS A 106 -12.56 -0.82 -25.63
C HIS A 106 -12.47 -1.08 -27.13
N THR A 107 -13.06 -0.17 -27.91
CA THR A 107 -12.94 -0.11 -29.37
C THR A 107 -12.28 1.21 -29.75
N PRO A 108 -11.68 1.33 -30.96
CA PRO A 108 -11.17 2.61 -31.44
C PRO A 108 -12.21 3.74 -31.45
N GLU A 109 -13.51 3.40 -31.52
CA GLU A 109 -14.63 4.33 -31.49
C GLU A 109 -14.99 4.82 -30.09
N ASN A 110 -14.56 4.10 -29.05
CA ASN A 110 -14.80 4.42 -27.64
C ASN A 110 -13.50 4.20 -26.85
N PRO A 111 -12.51 5.09 -27.00
CA PRO A 111 -11.23 5.00 -26.29
C PRO A 111 -11.43 5.12 -24.78
N ILE A 112 -10.47 4.62 -24.01
CA ILE A 112 -10.47 4.76 -22.54
C ILE A 112 -10.27 6.23 -22.19
N ARG A 113 -11.16 6.77 -21.38
CA ARG A 113 -10.96 8.08 -20.77
C ARG A 113 -10.20 7.94 -19.47
N VAL A 114 -8.98 8.47 -19.44
CA VAL A 114 -8.07 8.44 -18.30
C VAL A 114 -8.01 9.84 -17.68
N LEU A 115 -8.30 9.93 -16.39
CA LEU A 115 -7.93 11.11 -15.60
C LEU A 115 -6.58 10.85 -14.94
N HIS A 116 -5.54 11.51 -15.45
CA HIS A 116 -4.20 11.47 -14.87
C HIS A 116 -4.05 12.59 -13.83
N ILE A 117 -4.08 12.21 -12.55
CA ILE A 117 -3.99 13.11 -11.41
C ILE A 117 -2.56 13.10 -10.88
N VAL A 118 -1.91 14.26 -10.90
CA VAL A 118 -0.57 14.42 -10.34
C VAL A 118 -0.62 15.33 -9.12
N THR A 119 -0.04 14.86 -8.02
CA THR A 119 0.10 15.63 -6.78
C THR A 119 1.53 16.11 -6.63
N ALA A 120 1.70 17.41 -6.41
CA ALA A 120 3.01 18.00 -6.18
C ALA A 120 2.97 18.92 -4.95
N LEU A 121 3.88 18.71 -4.00
CA LEU A 121 3.90 19.49 -2.76
C LEU A 121 4.63 20.84 -2.90
N ALA A 122 5.68 20.89 -3.70
CA ALA A 122 6.52 22.08 -3.82
C ALA A 122 6.95 22.33 -5.27
N GLU A 123 6.95 23.60 -5.66
CA GLU A 123 7.44 24.05 -6.97
C GLU A 123 8.97 24.00 -7.08
N TYR A 124 9.65 24.26 -5.96
CA TYR A 124 11.11 24.29 -5.86
C TYR A 124 11.58 23.28 -4.83
N ASN A 125 12.72 22.64 -5.11
CA ASN A 125 13.36 21.74 -4.17
C ASN A 125 13.81 22.49 -2.91
N ASN A 126 13.61 21.88 -1.75
CA ASN A 126 13.99 22.47 -0.46
C ASN A 126 15.42 22.10 0.00
N GLY A 127 16.13 21.27 -0.77
CA GLY A 127 17.46 20.75 -0.43
C GLY A 127 17.46 19.45 0.38
N SER A 128 16.27 18.90 0.70
CA SER A 128 16.17 17.61 1.37
C SER A 128 16.37 16.45 0.39
N ARG A 129 16.67 15.25 0.92
CA ARG A 129 16.85 14.01 0.13
C ARG A 129 17.89 14.13 -1.00
N GLY A 130 18.94 14.94 -0.78
CA GLY A 130 20.03 15.12 -1.75
C GLY A 130 19.69 15.99 -2.96
N THR A 131 18.54 16.70 -2.94
CA THR A 131 18.19 17.70 -3.97
C THR A 131 18.95 19.01 -3.75
N GLU A 132 19.02 19.84 -4.80
CA GLU A 132 19.59 21.19 -4.69
C GLU A 132 18.51 22.19 -4.25
N ARG A 133 18.78 22.94 -3.17
CA ARG A 133 17.82 23.92 -2.65
C ARG A 133 17.59 25.05 -3.65
N GLY A 134 16.33 25.35 -3.96
CA GLY A 134 15.93 26.38 -4.91
C GLY A 134 15.91 25.90 -6.36
N GLU A 135 16.27 24.64 -6.62
CA GLU A 135 16.13 24.07 -7.95
C GLU A 135 14.66 24.04 -8.39
N ASP A 136 14.41 24.50 -9.63
CA ASP A 136 13.09 24.50 -10.26
C ASP A 136 12.63 23.06 -10.56
N ARG A 137 11.94 22.46 -9.59
CA ARG A 137 11.43 21.09 -9.67
C ARG A 137 10.35 20.97 -10.74
N LEU A 138 9.51 22.00 -10.90
CA LEU A 138 8.46 22.01 -11.91
C LEU A 138 9.04 21.81 -13.32
N GLN A 139 10.03 22.61 -13.72
CA GLN A 139 10.60 22.52 -15.06
C GLN A 139 11.56 21.32 -15.23
N LYS A 140 12.34 20.99 -14.21
CA LYS A 140 13.42 19.99 -14.36
C LYS A 140 12.97 18.55 -14.11
N VAL A 141 11.91 18.34 -13.35
CA VAL A 141 11.43 17.02 -12.95
C VAL A 141 9.99 16.81 -13.41
N PHE A 142 9.08 17.64 -12.92
CA PHE A 142 7.65 17.40 -13.08
C PHE A 142 7.17 17.50 -14.53
N ILE A 143 7.42 18.62 -15.23
CA ILE A 143 6.97 18.79 -16.64
C ILE A 143 7.52 17.67 -17.55
N PRO A 144 8.81 17.32 -17.52
CA PRO A 144 9.34 16.21 -18.32
C PRO A 144 8.63 14.89 -18.05
N VAL A 145 8.43 14.53 -16.78
CA VAL A 145 7.77 13.28 -16.37
C VAL A 145 6.30 13.27 -16.81
N LEU A 146 5.58 14.37 -16.58
CA LEU A 146 4.17 14.54 -16.95
C LEU A 146 4.01 14.41 -18.47
N LYS A 147 4.79 15.19 -19.24
CA LYS A 147 4.76 15.19 -20.70
C LYS A 147 5.00 13.77 -21.24
N ASN A 148 6.06 13.12 -20.79
CA ASN A 148 6.38 11.78 -21.27
C ASN A 148 5.31 10.74 -20.93
N SER A 149 4.72 10.85 -19.74
CA SER A 149 3.64 9.97 -19.29
C SER A 149 2.42 10.12 -20.21
N VAL A 150 1.96 11.35 -20.42
CA VAL A 150 0.79 11.66 -21.24
C VAL A 150 1.01 11.32 -22.72
N GLU A 151 2.14 11.71 -23.30
CA GLU A 151 2.50 11.36 -24.68
C GLU A 151 2.45 9.85 -24.91
N SER A 152 2.97 9.07 -23.96
CA SER A 152 2.93 7.61 -24.06
C SER A 152 1.51 7.04 -23.94
N MET A 153 0.58 7.69 -23.24
CA MET A 153 -0.79 7.22 -23.08
C MET A 153 -1.64 7.48 -24.34
N ILE A 154 -1.45 8.63 -24.97
CA ILE A 154 -2.21 9.01 -26.17
C ILE A 154 -1.65 8.38 -27.45
N ALA A 155 -0.34 8.09 -27.49
CA ALA A 155 0.29 7.55 -28.67
C ALA A 155 -0.20 6.11 -28.97
N PRO A 156 -0.19 5.68 -30.25
CA PRO A 156 -0.37 4.29 -30.60
C PRO A 156 0.63 3.38 -29.87
N PRO A 157 0.24 2.15 -29.50
CA PRO A 157 -1.04 1.50 -29.82
C PRO A 157 -2.18 1.82 -28.84
N TYR A 158 -1.95 2.65 -27.82
CA TYR A 158 -2.88 2.80 -26.69
C TYR A 158 -4.05 3.71 -27.01
N ASN A 159 -3.79 4.86 -27.65
CA ASN A 159 -4.83 5.80 -28.11
C ASN A 159 -5.85 6.16 -27.01
N TYR A 160 -5.39 6.40 -25.78
CA TYR A 160 -6.27 6.81 -24.68
C TYR A 160 -6.68 8.27 -24.82
N GLU A 161 -7.89 8.61 -24.38
CA GLU A 161 -8.30 9.99 -24.14
C GLU A 161 -7.82 10.39 -22.75
N VAL A 162 -6.90 11.34 -22.66
CA VAL A 162 -6.24 11.69 -21.40
C VAL A 162 -6.52 13.14 -21.05
N ASP A 163 -7.00 13.36 -19.83
CA ASP A 163 -7.01 14.66 -19.19
C ASP A 163 -6.07 14.65 -17.98
N VAL A 164 -5.47 15.80 -17.70
CA VAL A 164 -4.58 16.01 -16.57
C VAL A 164 -5.27 16.85 -15.50
N TYR A 165 -5.19 16.39 -14.25
CA TYR A 165 -5.60 17.16 -13.08
C TYR A 165 -4.43 17.33 -12.10
N LEU A 166 -4.08 18.58 -11.80
CA LEU A 166 -2.99 18.90 -10.89
C LEU A 166 -3.51 19.29 -9.52
N VAL A 167 -3.00 18.63 -8.48
CA VAL A 167 -3.25 18.96 -7.08
C VAL A 167 -1.95 19.52 -6.49
N LEU A 168 -1.89 20.84 -6.33
CA LEU A 168 -0.64 21.53 -6.02
C LEU A 168 -0.65 22.11 -4.60
N GLY A 169 0.44 21.88 -3.88
CA GLY A 169 0.66 22.42 -2.53
C GLY A 169 0.98 23.91 -2.49
N TRP A 170 1.12 24.57 -3.64
CA TRP A 170 1.46 25.98 -3.81
C TRP A 170 0.52 26.67 -4.80
N ASP A 171 0.59 28.00 -4.86
CA ASP A 171 -0.16 28.79 -5.84
C ASP A 171 0.55 28.81 -7.20
N LEU A 172 -0.06 28.20 -8.22
CA LEU A 172 0.51 28.14 -9.56
C LEU A 172 0.24 29.43 -10.33
N LYS A 173 1.31 30.20 -10.56
CA LYS A 173 1.24 31.46 -11.31
C LYS A 173 0.86 31.24 -12.79
N PRO A 174 0.21 32.21 -13.46
CA PRO A 174 -0.21 32.08 -14.85
C PRO A 174 0.92 31.72 -15.84
N GLU A 175 2.09 32.35 -15.70
CA GLU A 175 3.25 32.07 -16.54
C GLU A 175 3.79 30.65 -16.36
N ARG A 176 3.64 30.09 -15.15
CA ARG A 176 4.07 28.73 -14.82
C ARG A 176 3.07 27.70 -15.31
N ARG A 177 1.77 28.00 -15.20
CA ARG A 177 0.70 27.22 -15.82
C ARG A 177 0.89 27.11 -17.32
N LYS A 178 1.25 28.20 -17.98
CA LYS A 178 1.52 28.22 -19.42
C LYS A 178 2.64 27.24 -19.82
N LEU A 179 3.70 27.12 -19.01
CA LEU A 179 4.76 26.13 -19.28
C LEU A 179 4.24 24.68 -19.29
N ILE A 180 3.23 24.38 -18.47
CA ILE A 180 2.60 23.06 -18.42
C ILE A 180 1.71 22.88 -19.65
N GLU A 181 0.87 23.87 -19.96
CA GLU A 181 -0.03 23.84 -21.12
C GLU A 181 0.76 23.70 -22.43
N ASP A 182 1.84 24.47 -22.60
CA ASP A 182 2.73 24.40 -23.76
C ASP A 182 3.46 23.05 -23.88
N ALA A 183 3.61 22.31 -22.77
CA ALA A 183 4.28 21.01 -22.76
C ALA A 183 3.31 19.84 -22.99
N LEU A 184 2.01 20.01 -22.75
CA LEU A 184 1.01 18.96 -22.95
C LEU A 184 0.66 18.82 -24.44
N PRO A 185 0.44 17.59 -24.92
CA PRO A 185 -0.03 17.37 -26.29
C PRO A 185 -1.37 18.04 -26.59
N GLU A 186 -1.61 18.37 -27.86
CA GLU A 186 -2.89 18.93 -28.31
C GLU A 186 -4.06 17.98 -27.98
N GLY A 187 -5.18 18.54 -27.53
CA GLY A 187 -6.38 17.79 -27.15
C GLY A 187 -6.40 17.29 -25.70
N VAL A 188 -5.28 17.37 -24.97
CA VAL A 188 -5.23 17.02 -23.55
C VAL A 188 -5.76 18.17 -22.70
N GLY A 189 -6.82 17.94 -21.93
CA GLY A 189 -7.36 18.92 -21.00
C GLY A 189 -6.46 19.09 -19.77
N LEU A 190 -6.38 20.32 -19.25
CA LEU A 190 -5.67 20.64 -18.00
C LEU A 190 -6.59 21.33 -16.98
N GLN A 191 -6.73 20.71 -15.81
CA GLN A 191 -7.34 21.32 -14.63
C GLN A 191 -6.32 21.41 -13.48
N VAL A 192 -6.42 22.46 -12.68
CA VAL A 192 -5.46 22.73 -11.60
C VAL A 192 -6.21 23.15 -10.35
N TRP A 193 -5.91 22.49 -9.24
CA TRP A 193 -6.24 22.92 -7.89
C TRP A 193 -4.96 23.41 -7.20
N SER A 194 -4.74 24.71 -7.27
CA SER A 194 -3.65 25.42 -6.60
C SER A 194 -3.92 25.57 -5.10
N ASN A 195 -2.84 25.64 -4.31
CA ASN A 195 -2.89 25.80 -2.85
C ASN A 195 -3.85 24.80 -2.16
N ALA A 196 -3.80 23.54 -2.61
CA ALA A 196 -4.74 22.49 -2.19
C ALA A 196 -4.39 21.85 -0.83
N THR A 197 -3.31 22.28 -0.17
CA THR A 197 -2.89 21.70 1.12
C THR A 197 -4.00 21.88 2.15
N PRO A 198 -4.58 20.79 2.69
CA PRO A 198 -5.67 20.89 3.64
C PRO A 198 -5.21 21.53 4.94
N LEU A 199 -6.12 22.25 5.60
CA LEU A 199 -5.91 22.76 6.95
C LEU A 199 -6.40 21.73 7.96
N GLY A 200 -5.61 21.49 9.01
CA GLY A 200 -5.97 20.63 10.13
C GLY A 200 -5.73 21.34 11.47
N TYR A 201 -6.34 20.80 12.52
CA TYR A 201 -6.14 21.28 13.88
C TYR A 201 -4.85 20.69 14.47
N ASP A 202 -4.06 21.52 15.14
CA ASP A 202 -2.96 21.03 15.97
C ASP A 202 -3.50 20.18 17.14
N LYS A 203 -2.88 19.03 17.44
CA LYS A 203 -3.33 18.14 18.54
C LYS A 203 -2.97 18.75 19.92
N PRO A 204 -3.68 18.41 21.01
CA PRO A 204 -4.37 19.43 21.82
C PRO A 204 -3.52 19.98 22.98
N MET A 205 -3.75 21.24 23.36
CA MET A 205 -4.42 21.53 24.65
C MET A 205 -4.69 23.00 25.00
N THR A 206 -4.17 24.02 24.31
CA THR A 206 -4.50 25.42 24.72
C THR A 206 -4.67 26.43 23.59
N ASP A 207 -4.07 26.19 22.41
CA ASP A 207 -4.12 27.12 21.26
C ASP A 207 -4.53 26.37 19.98
N VAL A 208 -5.83 26.31 19.71
CA VAL A 208 -6.38 25.67 18.49
C VAL A 208 -6.09 26.56 17.29
N LYS A 209 -4.93 26.38 16.65
CA LYS A 209 -4.59 27.03 15.38
C LYS A 209 -4.74 26.04 14.23
N LEU A 210 -5.39 26.47 13.16
CA LEU A 210 -5.39 25.75 11.89
C LEU A 210 -3.99 25.84 11.27
N LYS A 211 -3.44 24.70 10.86
CA LYS A 211 -2.15 24.62 10.18
C LYS A 211 -2.26 23.79 8.90
N PRO A 212 -1.48 24.11 7.86
CA PRO A 212 -1.38 23.25 6.69
C PRO A 212 -0.89 21.86 7.05
N VAL A 213 -1.60 20.83 6.61
CA VAL A 213 -1.23 19.42 6.76
C VAL A 213 -0.69 18.94 5.42
N THR A 214 0.59 19.22 5.16
CA THR A 214 1.26 18.91 3.88
C THR A 214 1.19 17.43 3.52
N ARG A 215 1.29 16.53 4.50
CA ARG A 215 1.13 15.07 4.32
C ARG A 215 -0.29 14.65 3.90
N GLY A 216 -1.28 15.53 4.11
CA GLY A 216 -2.65 15.34 3.69
C GLY A 216 -2.94 15.87 2.28
N LEU A 217 -1.98 16.49 1.58
CA LEU A 217 -2.19 17.02 0.23
C LEU A 217 -2.68 15.93 -0.72
N ALA A 218 -2.03 14.76 -0.70
CA ALA A 218 -2.42 13.65 -1.57
C ALA A 218 -3.86 13.20 -1.35
N ARG A 219 -4.43 13.32 -0.15
CA ARG A 219 -5.86 13.00 0.10
C ARG A 219 -6.80 13.74 -0.86
N GLN A 220 -6.43 14.94 -1.30
CA GLN A 220 -7.28 15.79 -2.14
C GLN A 220 -7.62 15.16 -3.49
N HIS A 221 -6.79 14.26 -4.03
CA HIS A 221 -7.16 13.52 -5.24
C HIS A 221 -8.49 12.78 -5.07
N ARG A 222 -8.91 12.38 -3.85
CA ARG A 222 -10.17 11.66 -3.65
C ARG A 222 -11.40 12.54 -3.81
N TYR A 223 -11.29 13.83 -3.52
CA TYR A 223 -12.34 14.80 -3.77
C TYR A 223 -12.47 15.01 -5.29
N VAL A 224 -11.34 15.19 -5.97
CA VAL A 224 -11.31 15.27 -7.44
C VAL A 224 -11.96 14.03 -8.07
N ILE A 225 -11.57 12.83 -7.64
CA ILE A 225 -12.12 11.58 -8.21
C ILE A 225 -13.60 11.47 -7.91
N LYS A 226 -14.07 11.79 -6.70
CA LYS A 226 -15.51 11.77 -6.38
C LYS A 226 -16.30 12.65 -7.36
N ASP A 227 -15.82 13.86 -7.63
CA ASP A 227 -16.50 14.82 -8.51
C ASP A 227 -16.39 14.42 -10.00
N LYS A 228 -15.31 13.73 -10.36
CA LYS A 228 -15.02 13.30 -11.73
C LYS A 228 -15.40 11.85 -12.04
N LEU A 229 -15.94 11.11 -11.07
CA LEU A 229 -16.09 9.64 -11.12
C LEU A 229 -16.82 9.18 -12.38
N MET A 230 -17.89 9.89 -12.76
CA MET A 230 -18.76 9.50 -13.87
C MET A 230 -18.23 9.89 -15.26
N TYR A 231 -17.15 10.68 -15.32
CA TYR A 231 -16.61 11.22 -16.57
C TYR A 231 -15.43 10.42 -17.13
N TYR A 232 -14.77 9.60 -16.30
CA TYR A 232 -13.57 8.86 -16.68
C TYR A 232 -13.67 7.39 -16.33
N ASP A 233 -13.07 6.54 -17.13
CA ASP A 233 -13.16 5.09 -17.00
C ASP A 233 -12.01 4.56 -16.14
N LEU A 234 -10.87 5.27 -16.14
CA LEU A 234 -9.69 4.96 -15.34
C LEU A 234 -9.14 6.22 -14.66
N PHE A 235 -8.67 6.05 -13.42
CA PHE A 235 -7.96 7.08 -12.67
C PHE A 235 -6.52 6.65 -12.45
N SER A 236 -5.59 7.56 -12.78
CA SER A 236 -4.16 7.38 -12.58
C SER A 236 -3.63 8.43 -11.63
N VAL A 237 -3.23 8.04 -10.43
CA VAL A 237 -2.99 8.98 -9.31
C VAL A 237 -1.58 8.83 -8.78
N PHE A 238 -0.71 9.81 -9.01
CA PHE A 238 0.72 9.69 -8.71
C PHE A 238 1.35 10.99 -8.19
N GLU A 239 2.52 10.84 -7.56
CA GLU A 239 3.43 11.95 -7.25
C GLU A 239 4.10 12.50 -8.51
N ASP A 240 4.65 13.71 -8.43
CA ASP A 240 5.15 14.49 -9.57
C ASP A 240 6.47 14.00 -10.18
N ASP A 241 7.18 13.10 -9.49
CA ASP A 241 8.38 12.42 -9.96
C ASP A 241 8.15 10.95 -10.36
N MET A 242 6.89 10.51 -10.40
CA MET A 242 6.52 9.15 -10.77
C MET A 242 6.08 9.08 -12.24
N ARG A 243 6.85 8.37 -13.06
CA ARG A 243 6.54 8.14 -14.47
C ARG A 243 5.59 6.96 -14.64
N ILE A 244 4.47 7.18 -15.33
CA ILE A 244 3.49 6.13 -15.68
C ILE A 244 3.17 6.25 -17.16
N THR A 245 3.21 5.13 -17.89
CA THR A 245 3.09 5.12 -19.35
C THR A 245 1.79 4.45 -19.79
N GLY A 246 1.44 4.60 -21.08
CA GLY A 246 0.31 3.88 -21.67
C GLY A 246 0.43 2.35 -21.50
N GLY A 247 1.65 1.81 -21.58
CA GLY A 247 1.93 0.39 -21.35
C GLY A 247 1.63 -0.08 -19.94
N HIS A 248 1.93 0.75 -18.92
CA HIS A 248 1.58 0.43 -17.52
C HIS A 248 0.06 0.37 -17.33
N ILE A 249 -0.67 1.34 -17.90
CA ILE A 249 -2.14 1.37 -17.85
C ILE A 249 -2.73 0.16 -18.59
N HIS A 250 -2.23 -0.14 -19.79
CA HIS A 250 -2.69 -1.28 -20.57
C HIS A 250 -2.54 -2.59 -19.80
N HIS A 251 -1.33 -2.82 -19.26
CA HIS A 251 -1.05 -4.01 -18.45
C HIS A 251 -1.93 -4.08 -17.20
N PHE A 252 -2.13 -2.95 -16.50
CA PHE A 252 -3.05 -2.88 -15.36
C PHE A 252 -4.47 -3.32 -15.72
N LEU A 253 -4.98 -2.89 -16.88
CA LEU A 253 -6.31 -3.25 -17.37
C LEU A 253 -6.40 -4.73 -17.76
N GLU A 254 -5.36 -5.29 -18.39
CA GLU A 254 -5.30 -6.73 -18.70
C GLU A 254 -5.33 -7.57 -17.42
N VAL A 255 -4.52 -7.22 -16.42
CA VAL A 255 -4.53 -7.92 -15.12
C VAL A 255 -5.89 -7.76 -14.43
N SER A 256 -6.50 -6.57 -14.48
CA SER A 256 -7.83 -6.34 -13.90
C SER A 256 -8.90 -7.23 -14.54
N ARG A 257 -8.95 -7.31 -15.87
CA ARG A 257 -9.88 -8.20 -16.60
C ARG A 257 -9.67 -9.67 -16.24
N GLU A 258 -8.42 -10.09 -16.14
CA GLU A 258 -8.12 -11.48 -15.77
C GLU A 258 -8.54 -11.79 -14.32
N LEU A 259 -8.34 -10.85 -13.37
CA LEU A 259 -8.83 -10.99 -12.00
C LEU A 259 -10.36 -11.04 -11.93
N GLU A 260 -11.06 -10.28 -12.78
CA GLU A 260 -12.52 -10.31 -12.89
C GLU A 260 -13.01 -11.64 -13.41
N ARG A 261 -12.45 -12.13 -14.52
CA ARG A 261 -12.75 -13.45 -15.07
C ARG A 261 -12.55 -14.55 -14.03
N LEU A 262 -11.41 -14.52 -13.32
CA LEU A 262 -11.14 -15.46 -12.21
C LEU A 262 -12.17 -15.33 -11.08
N THR A 263 -12.63 -14.12 -10.79
CA THR A 263 -13.65 -13.87 -9.75
C THR A 263 -15.00 -14.47 -10.14
N GLU A 264 -15.39 -14.39 -11.41
CA GLU A 264 -16.65 -14.96 -11.91
C GLU A 264 -16.65 -16.49 -11.83
N GLU A 265 -15.52 -17.12 -12.14
CA GLU A 265 -15.35 -18.59 -12.14
C GLU A 265 -15.09 -19.19 -10.75
N ALA A 266 -14.64 -18.38 -9.80
CA ALA A 266 -14.29 -18.85 -8.47
C ALA A 266 -15.54 -19.27 -7.66
N PRO A 267 -15.43 -20.23 -6.72
CA PRO A 267 -16.50 -20.57 -5.80
C PRO A 267 -16.71 -19.45 -4.78
N ASP A 268 -17.94 -19.31 -4.27
CA ASP A 268 -18.24 -18.31 -3.24
C ASP A 268 -17.53 -18.63 -1.92
N GLU A 269 -17.48 -19.91 -1.55
CA GLU A 269 -16.80 -20.43 -0.38
C GLU A 269 -15.80 -21.52 -0.75
N LEU A 270 -14.68 -21.56 -0.01
CA LEU A 270 -13.70 -22.63 -0.16
C LEU A 270 -14.05 -23.78 0.79
N PRO A 271 -13.70 -25.03 0.43
CA PRO A 271 -13.71 -26.14 1.38
C PRO A 271 -13.01 -25.79 2.70
N PRO A 272 -13.40 -26.45 3.81
CA PRO A 272 -12.68 -26.39 5.09
C PRO A 272 -11.17 -26.66 4.95
N GLU A 273 -10.37 -26.07 5.84
CA GLU A 273 -8.90 -26.18 5.77
C GLU A 273 -8.37 -27.62 5.89
N HIS A 274 -9.06 -28.47 6.65
CA HIS A 274 -8.67 -29.87 6.83
C HIS A 274 -8.81 -30.72 5.56
N ASP A 275 -9.58 -30.26 4.58
CA ASP A 275 -9.81 -30.97 3.31
C ASP A 275 -8.69 -30.72 2.28
N TYR A 276 -7.72 -29.84 2.59
CA TYR A 276 -6.60 -29.57 1.68
C TYR A 276 -5.41 -30.49 1.96
N PRO A 277 -4.74 -30.98 0.90
CA PRO A 277 -3.47 -31.71 1.04
C PRO A 277 -2.44 -30.85 1.79
N LYS A 278 -1.88 -31.39 2.88
CA LYS A 278 -0.88 -30.69 3.72
C LYS A 278 0.43 -30.40 2.96
N ASP A 279 0.67 -31.16 1.92
CA ASP A 279 1.92 -31.38 1.21
C ASP A 279 2.09 -30.47 -0.03
N LYS A 280 1.05 -29.72 -0.42
CA LYS A 280 1.14 -28.71 -1.51
C LYS A 280 0.89 -27.27 -1.06
N GLY A 281 0.68 -27.05 0.25
CA GLY A 281 0.58 -25.73 0.86
C GLY A 281 -0.47 -24.80 0.23
N SER A 282 -0.59 -23.59 0.75
CA SER A 282 -1.55 -22.60 0.25
C SER A 282 -1.22 -22.02 -1.14
N ILE A 283 -0.15 -22.49 -1.80
CA ILE A 283 0.50 -21.82 -2.93
C ILE A 283 -0.37 -21.87 -4.18
N SER A 284 -0.86 -23.06 -4.53
CA SER A 284 -1.73 -23.28 -5.71
C SER A 284 -3.19 -23.50 -5.32
N ARG A 285 -3.55 -23.21 -4.07
CA ARG A 285 -4.93 -23.34 -3.59
C ARG A 285 -5.85 -22.42 -4.40
N GLN A 286 -6.99 -22.95 -4.83
CA GLN A 286 -8.07 -22.16 -5.43
C GLN A 286 -8.45 -20.99 -4.52
N LEU A 287 -8.81 -19.86 -5.12
CA LEU A 287 -9.29 -18.69 -4.41
C LEU A 287 -10.82 -18.63 -4.47
N SER A 288 -11.46 -18.14 -3.41
CA SER A 288 -12.88 -17.79 -3.46
C SER A 288 -13.09 -16.46 -4.18
N LYS A 289 -14.33 -16.19 -4.61
CA LYS A 289 -14.73 -14.87 -5.13
C LYS A 289 -14.36 -13.75 -4.15
N LYS A 290 -14.56 -13.98 -2.85
CA LYS A 290 -14.28 -13.00 -1.80
C LYS A 290 -12.78 -12.68 -1.66
N GLN A 291 -11.92 -13.66 -1.90
CA GLN A 291 -10.47 -13.43 -1.92
C GLN A 291 -10.05 -12.68 -3.17
N LEU A 292 -10.57 -13.06 -4.34
CA LEU A 292 -10.24 -12.43 -5.63
C LEU A 292 -10.75 -10.99 -5.74
N LYS A 293 -11.96 -10.68 -5.24
CA LYS A 293 -12.49 -9.31 -5.17
C LYS A 293 -11.61 -8.33 -4.38
N ARG A 294 -10.74 -8.86 -3.51
CA ARG A 294 -9.79 -8.04 -2.76
C ARG A 294 -8.47 -7.88 -3.49
N MET A 295 -8.18 -8.70 -4.49
CA MET A 295 -6.96 -8.58 -5.26
C MET A 295 -7.04 -7.39 -6.20
N MET A 296 -5.95 -6.65 -6.28
CA MET A 296 -5.82 -5.49 -7.14
C MET A 296 -4.43 -5.48 -7.77
N PRO A 297 -4.31 -5.20 -9.08
CA PRO A 297 -2.99 -5.09 -9.71
C PRO A 297 -2.19 -3.99 -9.02
N GLY A 298 -1.00 -4.33 -8.58
CA GLY A 298 -0.03 -3.41 -8.01
C GLY A 298 1.11 -3.15 -8.98
N LEU A 299 1.63 -1.93 -8.95
CA LEU A 299 2.87 -1.61 -9.67
C LEU A 299 4.08 -2.18 -8.91
N ILE A 300 5.29 -2.01 -9.43
CA ILE A 300 6.54 -2.22 -8.71
C ILE A 300 7.31 -0.91 -8.87
N ARG A 301 7.69 -0.27 -7.77
CA ARG A 301 8.39 1.01 -7.85
C ARG A 301 9.86 0.76 -8.14
N THR A 302 10.33 1.36 -9.23
CA THR A 302 11.73 1.28 -9.66
C THR A 302 12.32 2.67 -9.73
N GLU A 303 13.54 2.82 -9.22
CA GLU A 303 14.34 4.04 -9.37
C GLU A 303 15.65 3.72 -10.07
N ILE A 304 16.09 4.62 -10.94
CA ILE A 304 17.37 4.48 -11.62
C ILE A 304 18.43 5.26 -10.83
N LEU A 305 19.47 4.56 -10.41
CA LEU A 305 20.62 5.13 -9.73
C LEU A 305 21.43 5.95 -10.74
N LEU A 306 21.35 7.28 -10.60
CA LEU A 306 22.05 8.21 -11.49
C LEU A 306 23.51 8.46 -11.08
N ASP A 307 23.83 8.21 -9.81
CA ASP A 307 25.15 8.43 -9.22
C ASP A 307 25.46 7.30 -8.22
N GLU A 308 25.92 6.18 -8.75
CA GLU A 308 26.33 5.01 -7.95
C GLU A 308 27.47 5.33 -6.99
N SER A 309 28.30 6.33 -7.29
CA SER A 309 29.41 6.72 -6.42
C SER A 309 28.91 7.33 -5.10
N LYS A 310 27.79 8.04 -5.17
CA LYS A 310 27.15 8.69 -4.02
C LYS A 310 26.06 7.84 -3.39
N TYR A 311 25.34 7.06 -4.20
CA TYR A 311 24.22 6.22 -3.78
C TYR A 311 24.41 4.80 -4.34
N PRO A 312 25.38 4.03 -3.82
CA PRO A 312 25.65 2.70 -4.30
C PRO A 312 24.47 1.76 -3.99
N SER A 313 24.34 0.70 -4.80
CA SER A 313 23.44 -0.41 -4.50
C SER A 313 23.74 -1.03 -3.13
N GLN A 314 22.71 -1.63 -2.54
CA GLN A 314 22.83 -2.32 -1.26
C GLN A 314 23.85 -3.46 -1.37
N ARG A 315 24.90 -3.42 -0.53
CA ARG A 315 25.94 -4.45 -0.49
C ARG A 315 25.64 -5.60 0.47
N GLU A 316 24.94 -5.28 1.56
CA GLU A 316 24.53 -6.26 2.57
C GLU A 316 23.11 -6.70 2.25
N LEU A 317 22.95 -7.90 1.71
CA LEU A 317 21.67 -8.45 1.29
C LEU A 317 21.05 -9.27 2.44
N ASP A 318 19.72 -9.43 2.37
CA ASP A 318 19.00 -10.36 3.25
C ASP A 318 19.52 -11.81 3.06
N PRO A 319 19.28 -12.73 4.02
CA PRO A 319 19.88 -14.08 4.01
C PRO A 319 19.39 -14.99 2.86
N ILE A 320 18.56 -14.48 1.95
CA ILE A 320 18.13 -15.21 0.76
C ILE A 320 19.26 -15.11 -0.28
N PRO A 321 19.80 -16.24 -0.75
CA PRO A 321 20.77 -16.22 -1.85
C PRO A 321 20.15 -15.56 -3.07
N ILE A 322 20.87 -14.65 -3.72
CA ILE A 322 20.48 -14.21 -5.06
C ILE A 322 20.77 -15.38 -6.00
N ASP A 323 19.71 -15.88 -6.63
CA ASP A 323 19.81 -16.80 -7.74
C ASP A 323 19.47 -16.05 -9.02
N LEU A 324 20.48 -15.85 -9.87
CA LEU A 324 20.34 -15.22 -11.18
C LEU A 324 20.40 -16.25 -12.31
N GLU A 325 20.77 -17.50 -12.02
CA GLU A 325 20.97 -18.53 -13.04
C GLU A 325 19.70 -19.38 -13.18
N PHE A 326 19.02 -19.23 -14.31
CA PHE A 326 17.78 -19.94 -14.58
C PHE A 326 17.98 -20.95 -15.69
N ASP A 327 17.64 -22.20 -15.41
CA ASP A 327 17.50 -23.23 -16.44
C ASP A 327 16.31 -22.89 -17.34
N MET A 328 16.51 -22.90 -18.65
CA MET A 328 15.53 -22.52 -19.67
C MET A 328 14.90 -23.76 -20.32
N GLU A 329 13.77 -23.58 -21.02
CA GLU A 329 13.06 -24.68 -21.72
C GLU A 329 13.93 -25.42 -22.76
N ASP A 330 14.94 -24.74 -23.33
CA ASP A 330 15.88 -25.32 -24.29
C ASP A 330 17.03 -26.12 -23.63
N GLY A 331 17.02 -26.23 -22.29
CA GLY A 331 18.05 -26.89 -21.50
C GLY A 331 19.31 -26.04 -21.27
N SER A 332 19.33 -24.78 -21.72
CA SER A 332 20.41 -23.84 -21.39
C SER A 332 20.17 -23.20 -20.02
N THR A 333 21.24 -22.92 -19.28
CA THR A 333 21.17 -22.04 -18.10
C THR A 333 21.49 -20.62 -18.56
N ARG A 334 20.69 -19.64 -18.14
CA ARG A 334 20.88 -18.23 -18.47
C ARG A 334 20.84 -17.37 -17.22
N GLU A 335 21.75 -16.42 -17.16
CA GLU A 335 21.67 -15.35 -16.17
C GLU A 335 20.51 -14.41 -16.54
N LEU A 336 19.52 -14.26 -15.66
CA LEU A 336 18.41 -13.33 -15.83
C LEU A 336 18.55 -12.18 -14.83
N MET A 337 18.72 -10.99 -15.36
CA MET A 337 18.70 -9.74 -14.61
C MET A 337 17.34 -9.05 -14.74
N PHE A 338 17.10 -8.08 -13.87
CA PHE A 338 15.92 -7.22 -13.98
C PHE A 338 15.87 -6.52 -15.35
N ASP A 339 14.80 -6.77 -16.11
CA ASP A 339 14.56 -6.09 -17.39
C ASP A 339 14.02 -4.68 -17.13
N THR A 340 14.82 -3.67 -17.44
CA THR A 340 14.50 -2.26 -17.29
C THR A 340 13.67 -1.71 -18.44
N LYS A 341 13.54 -2.44 -19.55
CA LYS A 341 12.82 -1.98 -20.75
C LYS A 341 11.38 -1.58 -20.47
N PRO A 342 10.58 -2.34 -19.69
CA PRO A 342 9.18 -2.00 -19.46
C PRO A 342 8.99 -0.71 -18.64
N CYS A 343 9.82 -0.50 -17.61
CA CYS A 343 9.63 0.60 -16.64
C CYS A 343 10.43 1.85 -16.97
N CYS A 344 11.66 1.64 -17.46
CA CYS A 344 12.75 2.56 -17.15
C CYS A 344 13.48 3.05 -18.40
N HIS A 345 13.16 2.49 -19.57
CA HIS A 345 13.59 3.06 -20.83
C HIS A 345 12.78 4.33 -21.12
N VAL A 346 13.50 5.41 -21.43
CA VAL A 346 12.96 6.75 -21.62
C VAL A 346 13.51 7.39 -22.89
N PRO A 347 12.77 8.34 -23.50
CA PRO A 347 13.32 9.11 -24.61
C PRO A 347 14.59 9.89 -24.19
N PRO A 348 15.50 10.16 -25.14
CA PRO A 348 16.63 11.05 -24.89
C PRO A 348 16.17 12.42 -24.36
N GLY A 349 16.90 12.94 -23.37
CA GLY A 349 16.65 14.28 -22.82
C GLY A 349 15.60 14.33 -21.71
N LEU A 350 15.10 13.18 -21.22
CA LEU A 350 14.24 13.15 -20.03
C LEU A 350 15.04 13.41 -18.74
N GLY A 351 15.33 14.68 -18.47
CA GLY A 351 16.11 15.10 -17.31
C GLY A 351 17.53 14.51 -17.31
N LYS A 352 17.95 13.93 -16.18
CA LYS A 352 19.27 13.28 -16.02
C LYS A 352 19.23 11.76 -16.26
N MET A 353 18.07 11.20 -16.62
CA MET A 353 17.91 9.75 -16.75
C MET A 353 18.55 9.25 -18.05
N PRO A 354 19.39 8.19 -17.99
CA PRO A 354 19.90 7.57 -19.21
C PRO A 354 18.74 6.93 -20.00
N PRO A 355 18.75 6.96 -21.35
CA PRO A 355 17.63 6.45 -22.15
C PRO A 355 17.35 4.95 -21.99
N ASN A 356 18.40 4.16 -21.75
CA ASN A 356 18.33 2.70 -21.63
C ASN A 356 19.19 2.27 -20.42
N PRO A 357 18.72 2.49 -19.18
CA PRO A 357 19.45 2.05 -18.00
C PRO A 357 19.55 0.53 -17.97
N SER A 358 20.67 -0.02 -17.50
CA SER A 358 20.84 -1.45 -17.27
C SER A 358 20.22 -1.88 -15.93
N GLY A 359 19.91 -3.17 -15.79
CA GLY A 359 19.23 -3.72 -14.61
C GLY A 359 19.99 -3.56 -13.29
N ASP A 360 21.32 -3.56 -13.33
CA ASP A 360 22.21 -3.30 -12.20
C ASP A 360 22.12 -1.85 -11.67
N LYS A 361 21.55 -0.93 -12.45
CA LYS A 361 21.30 0.46 -12.06
C LYS A 361 19.89 0.69 -11.53
N ALA A 362 19.06 -0.35 -11.50
CA ALA A 362 17.69 -0.26 -11.04
C ALA A 362 17.60 -0.64 -9.55
N MET A 363 17.09 0.27 -8.74
CA MET A 363 16.66 0.01 -7.37
C MET A 363 15.17 -0.31 -7.35
N ILE A 364 14.82 -1.51 -6.88
CA ILE A 364 13.44 -1.97 -6.75
C ILE A 364 13.00 -1.85 -5.29
N TRP A 365 12.04 -0.98 -5.01
CA TRP A 365 11.63 -0.68 -3.62
C TRP A 365 10.99 -1.88 -2.90
N GLU A 366 10.35 -2.76 -3.65
CA GLU A 366 9.72 -3.97 -3.14
C GLU A 366 10.73 -4.98 -2.56
N THR A 367 12.01 -4.89 -2.92
CA THR A 367 13.07 -5.75 -2.36
C THR A 367 13.44 -5.38 -0.92
N ALA A 368 13.10 -4.17 -0.47
CA ALA A 368 13.30 -3.75 0.93
C ALA A 368 12.22 -4.30 1.88
N VAL A 369 11.18 -4.95 1.34
CA VAL A 369 10.12 -5.57 2.15
C VAL A 369 10.63 -6.89 2.69
N LYS A 370 10.72 -7.01 4.02
CA LYS A 370 11.06 -8.25 4.74
C LYS A 370 9.94 -9.27 4.58
N GLY A 371 9.90 -9.88 3.40
CA GLY A 371 9.03 -10.97 3.05
C GLY A 371 7.85 -10.61 2.20
N THR A 372 7.83 -11.20 1.01
CA THR A 372 6.70 -11.24 0.11
C THR A 372 6.12 -12.65 0.09
N VAL A 373 4.90 -12.75 -0.39
CA VAL A 373 4.20 -14.01 -0.49
C VAL A 373 4.00 -14.34 -1.97
N VAL A 374 4.49 -15.49 -2.43
CA VAL A 374 4.19 -15.92 -3.80
C VAL A 374 2.98 -16.84 -3.83
N LYS A 375 2.17 -16.68 -4.88
CA LYS A 375 1.01 -17.52 -5.13
C LYS A 375 0.95 -17.91 -6.60
N LYS A 376 0.63 -19.18 -6.85
CA LYS A 376 0.29 -19.66 -8.18
C LYS A 376 -1.21 -19.54 -8.39
N ILE A 377 -1.62 -18.76 -9.37
CA ILE A 377 -3.00 -18.63 -9.81
C ILE A 377 -3.34 -19.89 -10.61
N PRO A 378 -4.46 -20.58 -10.29
CA PRO A 378 -4.87 -21.75 -11.06
C PRO A 378 -5.04 -21.40 -12.54
N LYS A 379 -4.60 -22.29 -13.43
CA LYS A 379 -4.73 -22.10 -14.88
C LYS A 379 -6.21 -22.00 -15.26
N GLY A 380 -6.64 -20.83 -15.73
CA GLY A 380 -8.02 -20.55 -16.12
C GLY A 380 -8.23 -20.28 -17.61
N GLY A 381 -7.30 -20.70 -18.48
CA GLY A 381 -7.44 -20.58 -19.94
C GLY A 381 -6.59 -19.48 -20.58
N THR A 382 -6.22 -18.43 -19.85
CA THR A 382 -5.13 -17.52 -20.26
C THR A 382 -3.88 -17.84 -19.42
N ASN A 383 -2.72 -17.95 -20.06
CA ASN A 383 -1.43 -18.09 -19.34
C ASN A 383 -0.88 -16.71 -18.92
N PHE A 384 -1.76 -15.73 -18.73
CA PHE A 384 -1.36 -14.36 -18.46
C PHE A 384 -0.96 -14.23 -16.99
N LEU A 385 -1.87 -14.51 -16.05
CA LEU A 385 -1.56 -14.57 -14.61
C LEU A 385 -1.25 -16.02 -14.19
N ASP A 386 0.03 -16.37 -14.07
CA ASP A 386 0.47 -17.66 -13.50
C ASP A 386 0.97 -17.47 -12.07
N TRP A 387 2.10 -16.79 -11.89
CA TRP A 387 2.63 -16.47 -10.57
C TRP A 387 2.37 -15.01 -10.24
N VAL A 388 1.93 -14.78 -9.00
CA VAL A 388 1.77 -13.43 -8.46
C VAL A 388 2.55 -13.29 -7.17
N MET A 389 3.21 -12.15 -7.03
CA MET A 389 3.73 -11.68 -5.77
C MET A 389 2.62 -10.93 -5.05
N LEU A 390 2.36 -11.31 -3.82
CA LEU A 390 1.45 -10.68 -2.89
C LEU A 390 2.29 -9.95 -1.85
N GLN A 391 2.03 -8.65 -1.68
CA GLN A 391 2.59 -7.94 -0.53
C GLN A 391 1.91 -8.41 0.77
N PRO A 392 2.55 -8.24 1.93
CA PRO A 392 1.93 -8.51 3.22
C PRO A 392 0.54 -7.88 3.27
N GLY A 393 -0.47 -8.76 3.34
CA GLY A 393 -1.86 -8.37 3.23
C GLY A 393 -2.28 -7.46 4.39
N PRO A 394 -3.52 -6.97 4.37
CA PRO A 394 -4.03 -6.07 5.42
C PRO A 394 -4.20 -6.73 6.79
N LYS A 395 -4.18 -5.89 7.83
CA LYS A 395 -4.49 -6.30 9.21
C LYS A 395 -5.99 -6.55 9.39
N ASN A 396 -6.36 -7.41 10.35
CA ASN A 396 -7.74 -7.65 10.81
C ASN A 396 -8.72 -8.19 9.75
N VAL A 397 -8.22 -8.88 8.73
CA VAL A 397 -9.10 -9.52 7.76
C VAL A 397 -9.61 -10.86 8.27
N LYS A 398 -10.90 -11.14 8.03
CA LYS A 398 -11.51 -12.43 8.35
C LYS A 398 -10.65 -13.55 7.72
N PRO A 399 -10.35 -14.65 8.44
CA PRO A 399 -9.50 -15.72 7.90
C PRO A 399 -9.95 -16.23 6.52
N THR A 400 -11.26 -16.34 6.28
CA THR A 400 -11.85 -16.77 5.00
C THR A 400 -11.65 -15.80 3.84
N SER A 401 -11.32 -14.55 4.13
CA SER A 401 -10.99 -13.53 3.14
C SER A 401 -9.50 -13.47 2.86
N ASN A 402 -8.62 -14.00 3.73
CA ASN A 402 -7.18 -13.83 3.62
C ASN A 402 -6.62 -14.53 2.38
N VAL A 403 -5.79 -13.85 1.60
CA VAL A 403 -5.14 -14.44 0.41
C VAL A 403 -3.83 -15.05 0.87
N ALA A 404 -3.87 -16.36 1.16
CA ALA A 404 -2.69 -17.08 1.60
C ALA A 404 -1.71 -17.34 0.44
N GLY A 405 -0.44 -17.51 0.79
CA GLY A 405 0.61 -17.96 -0.13
C GLY A 405 1.89 -18.32 0.63
N PHE A 406 2.94 -18.63 -0.12
CA PHE A 406 4.21 -19.13 0.40
C PHE A 406 5.02 -18.05 1.13
N TRP A 407 5.66 -18.42 2.25
CA TRP A 407 6.62 -17.59 2.97
C TRP A 407 7.95 -18.33 3.06
N SER A 408 9.04 -17.71 2.58
CA SER A 408 10.37 -18.32 2.52
C SER A 408 10.97 -18.60 3.90
N GLY A 409 10.55 -17.91 4.96
CA GLY A 409 10.94 -18.25 6.33
C GLY A 409 10.48 -19.64 6.79
N ASN A 410 9.49 -20.25 6.12
CA ASN A 410 9.12 -21.65 6.37
C ASN A 410 10.24 -22.65 6.01
N LEU A 411 11.22 -22.21 5.20
CA LEU A 411 12.42 -23.00 4.86
C LEU A 411 13.56 -22.79 5.86
N GLY A 412 13.35 -22.04 6.95
CA GLY A 412 14.39 -21.71 7.92
C GLY A 412 15.37 -20.63 7.46
N LEU A 413 15.17 -20.02 6.27
CA LEU A 413 16.03 -18.98 5.71
C LEU A 413 16.13 -17.72 6.58
N TYR A 414 15.16 -17.51 7.46
CA TYR A 414 15.08 -16.38 8.38
C TYR A 414 15.30 -16.79 9.85
N GLY A 415 15.83 -17.99 10.11
CA GLY A 415 15.99 -18.53 11.47
C GLY A 415 14.64 -18.63 12.19
N ASP A 416 14.59 -18.12 13.42
CA ASP A 416 13.39 -18.13 14.28
C ASP A 416 12.41 -16.97 14.00
N MET A 417 12.62 -16.19 12.93
CA MET A 417 11.71 -15.08 12.61
C MET A 417 10.36 -15.58 12.11
N GLU A 418 9.29 -15.13 12.78
CA GLU A 418 7.93 -15.39 12.36
C GLU A 418 7.58 -14.67 11.05
N LYS A 419 6.65 -15.25 10.29
CA LYS A 419 6.07 -14.59 9.12
C LYS A 419 5.51 -13.23 9.56
N PRO A 420 5.88 -12.13 8.90
CA PRO A 420 5.34 -10.84 9.28
C PRO A 420 3.81 -10.82 9.17
N GLY A 421 3.18 -10.25 10.19
CA GLY A 421 1.73 -10.05 10.19
C GLY A 421 1.28 -9.06 9.13
N GLY A 422 0.02 -9.17 8.72
CA GLY A 422 -0.57 -8.21 7.79
C GLY A 422 -0.65 -6.78 8.35
N GLY A 423 -0.60 -5.80 7.45
CA GLY A 423 -0.81 -4.38 7.73
C GLY A 423 0.33 -3.67 8.43
N ASP A 424 1.52 -4.25 8.45
CA ASP A 424 2.73 -3.52 8.84
C ASP A 424 3.11 -2.53 7.71
N PRO A 425 3.07 -1.20 7.96
CA PRO A 425 3.47 -0.19 6.97
C PRO A 425 4.88 -0.35 6.45
N ARG A 426 5.78 -0.92 7.25
CA ARG A 426 7.18 -1.12 6.85
C ARG A 426 7.31 -2.19 5.77
N LEU A 427 6.27 -2.98 5.57
CA LEU A 427 6.26 -4.09 4.64
C LEU A 427 5.38 -3.85 3.42
N ILE A 428 4.78 -2.66 3.32
CA ILE A 428 4.02 -2.22 2.16
C ILE A 428 4.93 -1.25 1.44
N ALA A 429 5.58 -1.72 0.37
CA ALA A 429 6.48 -0.88 -0.40
C ALA A 429 5.73 0.35 -0.92
N GLN A 430 6.35 1.52 -0.74
CA GLN A 430 5.79 2.83 -1.11
C GLN A 430 5.65 2.93 -2.63
N GLN A 431 4.42 2.96 -3.14
CA GLN A 431 4.19 2.99 -4.60
C GLN A 431 4.32 4.38 -5.21
N GLY A 432 4.20 5.43 -4.39
CA GLY A 432 4.10 6.82 -4.88
C GLY A 432 2.82 7.10 -5.68
N GLY A 433 1.88 6.15 -5.74
CA GLY A 433 0.62 6.29 -6.48
C GLY A 433 -0.13 4.98 -6.65
N TRP A 434 -1.21 5.03 -7.44
CA TRP A 434 -2.04 3.87 -7.78
C TRP A 434 -2.88 4.14 -9.05
N LEU A 435 -3.33 3.05 -9.67
CA LEU A 435 -4.29 3.04 -10.78
C LEU A 435 -5.58 2.38 -10.28
N ALA A 436 -6.75 2.84 -10.71
CA ALA A 436 -8.00 2.10 -10.50
C ALA A 436 -9.04 2.44 -11.57
N THR A 437 -9.85 1.46 -11.97
CA THR A 437 -11.04 1.72 -12.78
C THR A 437 -12.12 2.37 -11.93
N ARG A 438 -13.08 3.03 -12.59
CA ARG A 438 -14.28 3.57 -11.94
C ARG A 438 -15.00 2.49 -11.12
N GLU A 439 -15.16 1.33 -11.70
CA GLU A 439 -15.88 0.19 -11.13
C GLU A 439 -15.16 -0.37 -9.89
N GLN A 440 -13.82 -0.49 -9.96
CA GLN A 440 -13.00 -0.86 -8.82
C GLN A 440 -13.13 0.15 -7.68
N LEU A 441 -13.17 1.46 -7.99
CA LEU A 441 -13.35 2.50 -6.97
C LEU A 441 -14.73 2.44 -6.31
N ILE A 442 -15.78 2.14 -7.09
CA ILE A 442 -17.14 1.94 -6.57
C ILE A 442 -17.19 0.69 -5.67
N GLU A 443 -16.65 -0.44 -6.12
CA GLU A 443 -16.56 -1.68 -5.32
C GLU A 443 -15.79 -1.44 -4.02
N MET A 444 -14.64 -0.75 -4.10
CA MET A 444 -13.87 -0.38 -2.91
C MET A 444 -14.71 0.48 -1.96
N HIS A 445 -15.36 1.52 -2.49
CA HIS A 445 -16.16 2.44 -1.67
C HIS A 445 -17.34 1.75 -0.97
N LEU A 446 -18.06 0.88 -1.68
CA LEU A 446 -19.27 0.25 -1.16
C LEU A 446 -19.00 -1.00 -0.30
N HIS A 447 -17.93 -1.75 -0.60
CA HIS A 447 -17.78 -3.11 -0.07
C HIS A 447 -16.45 -3.40 0.61
N GLN A 448 -15.36 -2.75 0.23
CA GLN A 448 -14.02 -3.10 0.76
C GLN A 448 -13.53 -2.13 1.83
N CYS A 449 -13.82 -0.84 1.71
CA CYS A 449 -13.42 0.21 2.66
C CYS A 449 -14.49 0.40 3.75
N PRO A 450 -14.20 0.10 5.04
CA PRO A 450 -15.19 0.22 6.12
C PRO A 450 -15.81 1.60 6.32
N GLY A 451 -15.13 2.67 5.89
CA GLY A 451 -15.65 4.05 5.93
C GLY A 451 -15.85 4.66 4.55
N GLY A 452 -15.88 3.84 3.51
CA GLY A 452 -15.85 4.28 2.13
C GLY A 452 -14.47 4.76 1.67
N PHE A 453 -14.26 4.70 0.36
CA PHE A 453 -13.07 5.22 -0.31
C PHE A 453 -13.11 6.74 -0.48
N PHE A 454 -14.26 7.28 -0.91
CA PHE A 454 -14.51 8.70 -1.17
C PHE A 454 -14.89 9.51 0.08
N PRO A 455 -14.64 10.84 0.07
CA PRO A 455 -15.09 11.74 1.12
C PRO A 455 -16.62 11.92 1.16
N PRO A 456 -17.20 12.43 2.26
CA PRO A 456 -16.54 12.94 3.46
C PRO A 456 -15.91 11.84 4.33
N PHE A 457 -14.81 12.16 5.02
CA PHE A 457 -14.14 11.21 5.91
C PHE A 457 -14.61 11.44 7.35
N GLU A 458 -15.67 10.74 7.75
CA GLU A 458 -16.36 11.05 8.99
C GLU A 458 -15.91 10.20 10.21
N ASN A 459 -16.18 10.73 11.40
CA ASN A 459 -16.05 10.00 12.66
C ASN A 459 -17.07 8.84 12.72
N PRO A 460 -16.79 7.75 13.46
CA PRO A 460 -15.62 7.51 14.31
C PRO A 460 -14.44 6.85 13.58
N LEU A 461 -14.58 6.55 12.29
CA LEU A 461 -13.57 5.85 11.50
C LEU A 461 -12.41 6.78 11.14
N TYR A 462 -12.72 7.96 10.61
CA TYR A 462 -11.76 8.98 10.24
C TYR A 462 -11.81 10.17 11.20
N ASN A 463 -10.85 10.23 12.13
CA ASN A 463 -10.73 11.37 13.02
C ASN A 463 -10.12 12.57 12.27
N GLN A 464 -10.63 13.78 12.56
CA GLN A 464 -10.23 15.05 11.92
C GLN A 464 -10.23 14.95 10.39
N ASP A 465 -11.32 14.42 9.82
CA ASP A 465 -11.46 14.26 8.36
C ASP A 465 -10.33 13.38 7.75
N GLY A 466 -9.78 12.46 8.53
CA GLY A 466 -8.65 11.61 8.13
C GLY A 466 -7.27 12.29 8.15
N LEU A 467 -7.18 13.56 8.52
CA LEU A 467 -5.90 14.29 8.63
C LEU A 467 -5.07 13.88 9.86
N THR A 468 -5.63 13.07 10.75
CA THR A 468 -4.90 12.56 11.92
C THR A 468 -3.72 11.66 11.58
N LEU A 469 -3.69 11.10 10.36
CA LEU A 469 -2.67 10.18 9.90
C LEU A 469 -1.53 10.95 9.24
N ASN A 470 -0.46 11.17 10.01
CA ASN A 470 0.74 11.90 9.57
C ASN A 470 1.63 11.05 8.64
N ASN A 471 1.07 10.40 7.62
CA ASN A 471 1.81 9.60 6.65
C ASN A 471 1.34 9.93 5.23
N VAL A 472 2.24 10.45 4.39
CA VAL A 472 1.93 10.78 2.99
C VAL A 472 1.47 9.54 2.22
N GLU A 473 2.10 8.39 2.48
CA GLU A 473 1.82 7.10 1.84
C GLU A 473 0.43 6.57 2.15
N PHE A 474 -0.17 7.01 3.26
CA PHE A 474 -1.55 6.66 3.57
C PHE A 474 -2.46 7.08 2.42
N TRP A 475 -2.24 8.28 1.88
CA TRP A 475 -3.05 8.83 0.81
C TRP A 475 -2.40 8.68 -0.58
N SER A 476 -1.12 9.05 -0.77
CA SER A 476 -0.46 9.02 -2.09
C SER A 476 -0.07 7.61 -2.53
N GLY A 477 0.58 6.83 -1.66
CA GLY A 477 1.22 5.55 -2.00
C GLY A 477 0.37 4.30 -1.76
N GLY A 478 -0.93 4.45 -1.48
CA GLY A 478 -1.86 3.31 -1.38
C GLY A 478 -1.81 2.54 -0.05
N PHE A 479 -1.20 3.06 1.01
CA PHE A 479 -1.23 2.36 2.31
C PHE A 479 -2.65 2.28 2.87
N SER A 480 -3.52 3.28 2.68
CA SER A 480 -4.94 3.13 3.03
C SER A 480 -5.64 2.04 2.22
N ILE A 481 -5.16 1.75 1.01
CA ILE A 481 -5.77 0.75 0.13
C ILE A 481 -5.36 -0.65 0.61
N PHE A 482 -4.08 -0.86 0.91
CA PHE A 482 -3.51 -2.20 1.09
C PHE A 482 -3.24 -2.63 2.54
N SER A 483 -3.11 -1.71 3.50
CA SER A 483 -2.62 -2.07 4.85
C SER A 483 -3.65 -2.57 5.84
N GLY A 484 -4.93 -2.28 5.62
CA GLY A 484 -5.98 -2.63 6.56
C GLY A 484 -5.81 -2.06 7.97
N THR A 485 -5.07 -0.95 8.12
CA THR A 485 -5.16 -0.17 9.37
C THR A 485 -6.58 0.38 9.55
N LYS A 486 -6.84 1.03 10.70
CA LYS A 486 -8.12 1.69 10.95
C LYS A 486 -8.48 2.58 9.75
N ALA A 487 -9.65 2.33 9.15
CA ALA A 487 -10.19 2.99 7.96
C ALA A 487 -9.47 2.72 6.61
N GLY A 488 -8.71 1.64 6.49
CA GLY A 488 -8.19 1.15 5.19
C GLY A 488 -9.12 0.18 4.45
N CYS A 489 -8.92 0.03 3.14
CA CYS A 489 -9.77 -0.77 2.23
C CYS A 489 -9.50 -2.26 2.21
N ASN A 490 -8.49 -2.72 2.95
CA ASN A 490 -8.12 -4.13 3.03
C ASN A 490 -7.94 -4.80 1.66
N MET A 491 -7.45 -4.09 0.66
CA MET A 491 -7.12 -4.69 -0.62
C MET A 491 -5.81 -5.47 -0.51
N GLN A 492 -5.67 -6.49 -1.35
CA GLN A 492 -4.47 -7.30 -1.51
C GLN A 492 -3.78 -6.85 -2.79
N ARG A 493 -2.65 -6.17 -2.66
CA ARG A 493 -1.81 -5.83 -3.82
C ARG A 493 -1.23 -7.11 -4.39
N SER A 494 -1.37 -7.30 -5.70
CA SER A 494 -0.76 -8.38 -6.46
C SER A 494 0.05 -7.83 -7.62
N SER A 495 1.31 -8.23 -7.74
CA SER A 495 2.16 -7.94 -8.89
C SER A 495 2.38 -9.23 -9.66
N GLN A 496 2.17 -9.20 -10.97
CA GLN A 496 2.44 -10.36 -11.82
C GLN A 496 3.94 -10.64 -11.83
N LEU A 497 4.31 -11.89 -11.58
CA LEU A 497 5.65 -12.39 -11.79
C LEU A 497 5.65 -13.06 -13.16
N SER A 498 6.18 -12.37 -14.16
CA SER A 498 6.52 -13.01 -15.43
C SER A 498 7.74 -13.89 -15.19
N ILE A 499 7.49 -15.12 -14.76
CA ILE A 499 8.53 -16.15 -14.78
C ILE A 499 8.82 -16.42 -16.25
N ALA A 500 10.09 -16.31 -16.67
CA ALA A 500 10.53 -16.94 -17.91
C ALA A 500 10.08 -18.40 -17.80
N LYS A 501 9.04 -18.77 -18.57
CA LYS A 501 8.27 -19.99 -18.33
C LYS A 501 9.22 -21.18 -18.21
N ASN A 502 9.38 -21.66 -16.99
CA ASN A 502 10.12 -22.86 -16.63
C ASN A 502 9.09 -23.92 -16.22
N LYS A 503 9.16 -25.10 -16.83
CA LYS A 503 8.31 -26.23 -16.48
C LYS A 503 8.85 -26.99 -15.28
#